data_AF-K0C9G9-F1
#
_entry.id   AF-K0C9G9-F1
#
_cell.length_a   1.000
_cell.length_b   1.000
_cell.length_c   1.000
_cell.angle_alpha   90.00
_cell.angle_beta   90.00
_cell.angle_gamma   90.00
#
_symmetry.space_group_name_H-M   'P 1'
#
loop_
_entity.id
_entity.type
_entity.pdbx_description
1 polymer ?
#
loop_
_entity_poly.entity_id
_entity_poly.type
_entity_poly.pdbx_seq_one_letter_code
_entity_poly.pdbx_strand_id
1 'polypeptide(L)'
;MKQDETTRAEKFVVRFPPGMRDRIAQAARHSHRSMNAEIVARLQRSMVEWPGDLPRSEGCVPQGLEEGLLLDCFRRLPAEKRQALLALLI
;
A
#
# COMPACT_ATOMS: atom_id res chain seq x y z
N MET A 1 -12.83 34.62 25.60
CA MET A 1 -12.33 33.23 25.47
C MET A 1 -12.56 32.78 24.04
N LYS A 2 -11.49 32.70 23.21
CA LYS A 2 -11.56 32.12 21.86
C LYS A 2 -11.27 30.64 21.99
N GLN A 3 -12.31 29.83 22.13
CA GLN A 3 -12.23 28.38 22.00
C GLN A 3 -12.87 28.04 20.66
N ASP A 4 -12.10 27.81 19.59
CA ASP A 4 -12.68 27.23 18.36
C ASP A 4 -11.68 26.72 17.30
N GLU A 5 -10.51 26.20 17.69
CA GLU A 5 -9.52 25.69 16.71
C GLU A 5 -9.13 24.21 16.87
N THR A 6 -9.46 23.55 17.99
CA THR A 6 -9.08 22.15 18.23
C THR A 6 -10.16 21.11 17.91
N THR A 7 -11.31 21.50 17.34
CA THR A 7 -12.40 20.57 16.97
C THR A 7 -12.90 20.76 15.54
N ARG A 8 -12.14 21.43 14.68
CA ARG A 8 -12.45 21.49 13.25
C ARG A 8 -11.78 20.30 12.55
N ALA A 9 -12.58 19.26 12.29
CA ALA A 9 -12.15 18.19 11.40
C ALA A 9 -11.64 18.79 10.07
N GLU A 10 -10.47 18.36 9.65
CA GLU A 10 -9.90 18.77 8.36
C GLU A 10 -10.82 18.32 7.22
N LYS A 11 -11.18 19.25 6.33
CA LYS A 11 -12.09 18.99 5.21
C LYS A 11 -11.29 18.92 3.92
N PHE A 12 -11.40 17.80 3.23
CA PHE A 12 -10.83 17.60 1.90
C PHE A 12 -11.93 17.19 0.90
N VAL A 13 -11.91 17.76 -0.31
CA VAL A 13 -12.87 17.44 -1.38
C VAL A 13 -12.22 16.49 -2.37
N VAL A 14 -12.73 15.26 -2.45
CA VAL A 14 -12.25 14.23 -3.37
C VAL A 14 -13.10 14.21 -4.64
N ARG A 15 -12.46 14.12 -5.81
CA ARG A 15 -13.11 13.85 -7.09
C ARG A 15 -13.05 12.35 -7.37
N PHE A 16 -14.21 11.72 -7.54
CA PHE A 16 -14.30 10.29 -7.82
C PHE A 16 -14.37 10.02 -9.33
N PRO A 17 -13.71 8.97 -9.83
CA PRO A 17 -13.96 8.44 -11.16
C PRO A 17 -15.42 7.93 -11.28
N PRO A 18 -15.94 7.77 -12.52
CA PRO A 18 -17.32 7.33 -12.74
C PRO A 18 -17.62 6.00 -12.02
N GLY A 19 -18.79 5.91 -11.40
CA GLY A 19 -19.27 4.73 -10.68
C GLY A 19 -18.63 4.47 -9.31
N MET A 20 -17.52 5.14 -8.96
CA MET A 20 -16.85 4.90 -7.67
C MET A 20 -17.69 5.39 -6.47
N ARG A 21 -18.42 6.50 -6.63
CA ARG A 21 -19.30 7.03 -5.57
C ARG A 21 -20.37 6.01 -5.15
N ASP A 22 -21.01 5.34 -6.11
CA ASP A 22 -22.06 4.37 -5.84
C ASP A 22 -21.50 3.12 -5.18
N ARG A 23 -20.31 2.67 -5.58
CA ARG A 23 -19.59 1.57 -4.92
C ARG A 23 -19.30 1.88 -3.45
N ILE A 24 -18.85 3.10 -3.14
CA ILE A 24 -18.62 3.53 -1.75
C ILE A 24 -19.95 3.63 -1.00
N ALA A 25 -21.02 4.14 -1.63
CA ALA A 25 -22.34 4.22 -1.01
C ALA A 25 -22.87 2.83 -0.61
N GLN A 26 -22.72 1.84 -1.48
CA GLN A 26 -23.12 0.46 -1.20
C GLN A 26 -22.28 -0.13 -0.07
N ALA A 27 -20.95 0.03 -0.10
CA ALA A 27 -20.08 -0.42 0.98
C ALA A 27 -20.45 0.20 2.34
N ALA A 28 -20.72 1.51 2.37
CA ALA A 28 -21.12 2.20 3.59
C ALA A 28 -22.44 1.66 4.17
N ARG A 29 -23.42 1.32 3.31
CA ARG A 29 -24.68 0.68 3.72
C ARG A 29 -24.44 -0.70 4.34
N HIS A 30 -23.58 -1.51 3.74
CA HIS A 30 -23.22 -2.83 4.29
C HIS A 30 -22.48 -2.71 5.63
N SER A 31 -21.62 -1.69 5.78
CA SER A 31 -20.89 -1.41 7.02
C SER A 31 -21.72 -0.70 8.09
N HIS A 32 -23.00 -0.35 7.83
CA HIS A 32 -23.85 0.46 8.69
C HIS A 32 -23.23 1.81 9.10
N ARG A 33 -22.54 2.48 8.17
CA ARG A 33 -21.82 3.74 8.39
C ARG A 33 -22.19 4.78 7.34
N SER A 34 -21.88 6.05 7.62
CA SER A 34 -21.97 7.11 6.59
C SER A 34 -20.90 6.89 5.52
N MET A 35 -21.14 7.43 4.32
CA MET A 35 -20.16 7.39 3.23
C MET A 35 -18.80 7.97 3.65
N ASN A 36 -18.81 9.06 4.42
CA ASN A 36 -17.60 9.67 4.94
C ASN A 36 -16.87 8.73 5.91
N ALA A 37 -17.59 8.09 6.84
CA ALA A 37 -16.99 7.15 7.79
C ALA A 37 -16.41 5.91 7.11
N GLU A 38 -17.03 5.42 6.02
CA GLU A 38 -16.49 4.32 5.21
C GLU A 38 -15.21 4.74 4.47
N ILE A 39 -15.18 5.95 3.88
CA ILE A 39 -13.99 6.49 3.22
C ILE A 39 -12.83 6.59 4.22
N VAL A 40 -13.07 7.20 5.38
CA VAL A 40 -12.04 7.34 6.42
C VAL A 40 -11.55 5.97 6.91
N ALA A 41 -12.46 5.03 7.17
CA ALA A 41 -12.08 3.69 7.63
C ALA A 41 -11.21 2.94 6.61
N ARG A 42 -11.51 3.06 5.31
CA ARG A 42 -10.67 2.47 4.25
C ARG A 42 -9.31 3.13 4.17
N LEU A 43 -9.25 4.45 4.23
CA LEU A 43 -7.98 5.19 4.22
C LEU A 43 -7.11 4.83 5.41
N GLN A 44 -7.68 4.77 6.62
CA GLN A 44 -6.96 4.35 7.82
C GLN A 44 -6.40 2.94 7.67
N ARG A 45 -7.22 1.98 7.19
CA ARG A 45 -6.75 0.62 6.94
C ARG A 45 -5.60 0.62 5.93
N SER A 46 -5.76 1.30 4.80
CA SER A 46 -4.72 1.37 3.78
C SER A 46 -3.44 2.02 4.28
N MET A 47 -3.51 2.99 5.20
CA MET A 47 -2.32 3.61 5.81
C MET A 47 -1.63 2.72 6.84
N VAL A 48 -2.38 1.89 7.57
CA VAL A 48 -1.81 0.89 8.50
C VAL A 48 -1.17 -0.27 7.76
N GLU A 49 -1.83 -0.72 6.69
CA GLU A 49 -1.34 -1.78 5.79
C GLU A 49 -0.26 -1.27 4.84
N TRP A 50 -0.12 0.05 4.67
CA TRP A 50 0.99 0.62 3.93
C TRP A 50 2.26 0.35 4.72
N PRO A 51 3.20 -0.46 4.20
CA PRO A 51 4.45 -0.67 4.89
C PRO A 51 5.14 0.71 4.97
N GLY A 52 5.29 1.22 6.20
CA GLY A 52 5.94 2.53 6.46
C GLY A 52 7.39 2.54 5.95
N ASP A 53 8.01 1.37 5.98
CA ASP A 53 9.07 0.97 5.07
C ASP A 53 8.47 -0.02 4.06
N LEU A 54 7.90 0.48 2.94
CA LEU A 54 8.32 -0.12 1.66
C LEU A 54 9.81 -0.23 1.83
N PRO A 55 10.48 -1.39 1.64
CA PRO A 55 11.92 -1.38 1.66
C PRO A 55 12.28 -0.24 0.73
N ARG A 56 12.76 0.87 1.32
CA ARG A 56 13.53 1.87 0.59
C ARG A 56 14.42 0.95 -0.22
N SER A 57 14.43 1.08 -1.54
CA SER A 57 15.28 0.22 -2.35
C SER A 57 16.71 0.41 -1.83
N GLU A 58 17.09 -0.31 -0.79
CA GLU A 58 18.33 -0.26 -0.03
C GLU A 58 19.25 -1.18 -0.83
N GLY A 59 19.43 -0.73 -2.05
CA GLY A 59 19.46 -1.61 -3.21
C GLY A 59 19.06 -0.81 -4.45
N CYS A 60 19.40 0.47 -4.51
CA CYS A 60 19.87 0.99 -5.79
C CYS A 60 21.14 0.20 -6.07
N VAL A 61 20.99 -0.98 -6.67
CA VAL A 61 22.16 -1.72 -7.10
C VAL A 61 22.89 -0.80 -8.07
N PRO A 62 24.19 -0.52 -7.87
CA PRO A 62 24.90 0.36 -8.78
C PRO A 62 24.72 -0.17 -10.20
N GLN A 63 24.32 0.70 -11.11
CA GLN A 63 24.04 0.33 -12.49
C GLN A 63 25.25 -0.44 -13.06
N GLY A 64 25.03 -1.69 -13.48
CA GLY A 64 26.11 -2.59 -13.96
C GLY A 64 26.66 -3.60 -12.95
N LEU A 65 26.26 -3.58 -11.67
CA LEU A 65 26.57 -4.63 -10.68
C LEU A 65 25.37 -5.54 -10.35
N GLU A 66 24.24 -5.29 -11.00
CA GLU A 66 22.96 -5.99 -10.80
C GLU A 66 23.08 -7.49 -11.02
N GLU A 67 23.68 -7.91 -12.13
CA GLU A 67 23.81 -9.33 -12.47
C GLU A 67 24.72 -10.08 -11.49
N GLY A 68 25.84 -9.48 -11.08
CA GLY A 68 26.79 -10.10 -10.16
C GLY A 68 26.18 -10.36 -8.78
N LEU A 69 25.41 -9.40 -8.27
CA LEU A 69 24.72 -9.53 -6.98
C LEU A 69 23.56 -10.50 -7.07
N LEU A 70 22.79 -10.50 -8.16
CA LEU A 70 21.73 -11.49 -8.40
C LEU A 70 22.29 -12.92 -8.43
N LEU A 71 23.42 -13.13 -9.10
CA LEU A 71 24.10 -14.42 -9.16
C LEU A 71 24.67 -14.83 -7.80
N ASP A 72 25.25 -13.91 -7.03
CA ASP A 72 25.75 -14.22 -5.67
C ASP A 72 24.61 -14.59 -4.72
N CYS A 73 23.54 -13.80 -4.69
CA CYS A 73 22.34 -14.11 -3.93
C CYS A 73 21.74 -15.46 -4.33
N PHE A 74 21.65 -15.73 -5.63
CA PHE A 74 21.13 -17.00 -6.15
C PHE A 74 21.99 -18.20 -5.74
N ARG A 75 23.32 -18.05 -5.72
CA ARG A 75 24.26 -19.10 -5.30
C ARG A 75 24.22 -19.34 -3.80
N ARG A 76 23.91 -18.33 -3.00
CA ARG A 76 23.80 -18.40 -1.53
C ARG A 76 22.44 -18.91 -1.04
N LEU A 77 21.43 -18.97 -1.90
CA LEU A 77 20.13 -19.54 -1.55
C LEU A 77 20.21 -21.06 -1.32
N PRO A 78 19.45 -21.60 -0.35
CA PRO A 78 19.24 -23.04 -0.19
C PRO A 78 18.74 -23.68 -1.48
N ALA A 79 19.14 -24.93 -1.74
CA ALA A 79 18.85 -25.63 -2.98
C ALA A 79 17.35 -25.66 -3.34
N GLU A 80 16.49 -25.82 -2.34
CA GLU A 80 15.03 -25.82 -2.50
C GLU A 80 14.49 -24.48 -3.02
N LYS A 81 14.96 -23.37 -2.43
CA LYS A 81 14.58 -22.02 -2.86
C LYS A 81 15.09 -21.72 -4.27
N ARG A 82 16.31 -22.18 -4.58
CA ARG A 82 16.91 -22.04 -5.91
C ARG A 82 16.10 -22.78 -6.98
N GLN A 83 15.69 -24.01 -6.69
CA GLN A 83 14.87 -24.82 -7.59
C GLN A 83 13.47 -24.22 -7.80
N ALA A 84 12.83 -23.75 -6.74
CA ALA A 84 11.52 -23.08 -6.84
C ALA A 84 11.59 -21.80 -7.71
N LEU A 85 12.68 -21.04 -7.58
CA LEU A 85 12.88 -19.81 -8.36
C LEU A 85 13.12 -20.12 -9.85
N LEU A 86 13.89 -21.16 -10.16
CA LEU A 86 14.06 -21.63 -11.54
C LEU A 86 12.75 -22.12 -12.16
N ALA A 87 11.91 -22.82 -11.39
CA ALA A 87 10.62 -23.31 -11.85
C ALA A 87 9.57 -22.21 -12.09
N LEU A 88 9.78 -21.00 -11.57
CA LEU A 88 8.91 -19.83 -11.79
C LEU A 88 9.33 -19.00 -13.02
N LEU A 89 10.58 -19.15 -13.47
CA LEU A 89 11.16 -18.40 -14.59
C LEU A 89 11.10 -19.15 -15.93
N ILE A 90 10.78 -20.44 -15.91
CA ILE A 90 10.65 -21.35 -17.05
C ILE A 90 9.19 -21.79 -17.15
#